data_AF-A0A1S2LPW3-F1
#
_entry.id   AF-A0A1S2LPW3-F1
#
_cell.length_a   1.000
_cell.length_b   1.000
_cell.length_c   1.000
_cell.angle_alpha   90.00
_cell.angle_beta   90.00
_cell.angle_gamma   90.00
#
_symmetry.space_group_name_H-M   'P 1'
#
loop_
_entity.id
_entity.type
_entity.pdbx_description
1 polymer ?
#
loop_
_entity_poly.entity_id
_entity_poly.type
_entity_poly.pdbx_seq_one_letter_code
_entity_poly.pdbx_strand_id
1 'polypeptide(L)'
;MGVVDAIDGIDGSADLVTDTTPPSASGDPGTHFVEPHYVEGYVRANGTEVDGYWRDGDGDTSINRAVEDGGGYLRSNPDGDPSNNLKG
;
A
#
# COMPACT_ATOMS: atom_id res chain seq x y z
N MET A 1 18.29 53.41 4.13
CA MET A 1 16.81 53.37 4.10
C MET A 1 16.38 52.82 2.77
N GLY A 2 15.68 51.69 2.78
CA GLY A 2 15.17 51.00 1.59
C GLY A 2 15.55 49.52 1.58
N VAL A 3 14.77 48.68 2.25
CA VAL A 3 14.69 47.24 2.02
C VAL A 3 13.67 47.00 0.89
N VAL A 4 13.99 46.16 -0.09
CA VAL A 4 13.06 45.43 -1.00
C VAL A 4 13.92 44.34 -1.67
N ASP A 5 13.97 43.16 -1.08
CA ASP A 5 13.13 41.97 -1.25
C ASP A 5 13.53 41.13 -2.48
N ALA A 6 13.83 39.88 -2.18
CA ALA A 6 14.60 38.97 -2.98
C ALA A 6 13.68 38.16 -3.90
N ILE A 7 14.16 37.97 -5.13
CA ILE A 7 13.89 36.81 -5.99
C ILE A 7 12.49 36.79 -6.62
N ASP A 8 12.50 37.35 -7.82
CA ASP A 8 11.61 37.08 -8.94
C ASP A 8 11.57 35.58 -9.28
N GLY A 9 10.42 35.12 -9.76
CA GLY A 9 9.93 33.75 -9.70
C GLY A 9 10.88 32.66 -10.23
N ILE A 10 11.03 31.60 -9.45
CA ILE A 10 11.47 30.30 -9.97
C ILE A 10 10.25 29.60 -10.56
N ASP A 11 10.15 29.62 -11.88
CA ASP A 11 9.22 28.83 -12.68
C ASP A 11 9.94 27.53 -13.10
N GLY A 12 9.34 26.40 -12.73
CA GLY A 12 9.61 25.11 -13.38
C GLY A 12 10.92 24.41 -13.01
N SER A 13 11.14 24.07 -11.74
CA SER A 13 12.10 23.01 -11.40
C SER A 13 11.56 21.67 -11.88
N ALA A 14 11.97 21.26 -13.08
CA ALA A 14 11.98 19.88 -13.50
C ALA A 14 12.90 19.12 -12.53
N ASP A 15 12.34 18.60 -11.44
CA ASP A 15 13.04 17.70 -10.54
C ASP A 15 13.15 16.32 -11.21
N LEU A 16 14.18 16.20 -12.04
CA LEU A 16 14.78 14.91 -12.37
C LEU A 16 15.61 14.46 -11.17
N VAL A 17 14.94 14.17 -10.06
CA VAL A 17 15.59 13.50 -8.93
C VAL A 17 15.55 12.01 -9.24
N THR A 18 16.69 11.49 -9.69
CA THR A 18 16.94 10.05 -9.75
C THR A 18 17.13 9.57 -8.31
N ASP A 19 16.02 9.44 -7.58
CA ASP A 19 16.07 8.89 -6.23
C ASP A 19 16.28 7.37 -6.32
N THR A 20 17.55 6.98 -6.28
CA THR A 20 17.96 5.58 -6.10
C THR A 20 18.10 5.26 -4.61
N THR A 21 17.48 6.05 -3.74
CA THR A 21 17.20 5.67 -2.36
C THR A 21 15.94 4.82 -2.40
N PRO A 22 15.95 3.53 -1.98
CA PRO A 22 14.69 2.85 -1.73
C PRO A 22 13.92 3.75 -0.74
N PRO A 23 12.68 4.17 -1.04
CA PRO A 23 11.95 5.09 -0.19
C PRO A 23 11.84 4.45 1.19
N SER A 24 12.67 4.93 2.10
CA SER A 24 12.65 4.55 3.50
C SER A 24 11.46 5.26 4.10
N ALA A 25 10.29 4.61 4.00
CA ALA A 25 9.08 4.82 4.79
C ALA A 25 8.88 6.25 5.36
N SER A 26 8.72 7.23 4.48
CA SER A 26 8.37 8.60 4.88
C SER A 26 7.16 9.06 4.09
N GLY A 27 5.98 8.76 4.64
CA GLY A 27 4.69 9.27 4.17
C GLY A 27 3.71 8.17 3.80
N ASP A 28 3.29 7.35 4.78
CA ASP A 28 2.28 6.33 4.53
C ASP A 28 0.94 6.99 4.13
N PRO A 29 0.38 6.72 2.93
CA PRO A 29 -0.95 7.18 2.51
C PRO A 29 -2.09 6.46 3.27
N GLY A 30 -1.83 6.01 4.51
CA GLY A 30 -2.71 5.14 5.29
C GLY A 30 -2.85 3.73 4.72
N THR A 31 -2.07 3.34 3.71
CA THR A 31 -2.16 2.04 3.03
C THR A 31 -0.80 1.45 2.65
N HIS A 32 -0.69 0.12 2.63
CA HIS A 32 0.45 -0.66 2.15
C HIS A 32 -0.01 -1.76 1.18
N PHE A 33 0.90 -2.19 0.31
CA PHE A 33 0.67 -3.33 -0.57
C PHE A 33 0.94 -4.65 0.16
N VAL A 34 0.02 -5.61 0.00
CA VAL A 34 0.15 -6.96 0.52
C VAL A 34 0.37 -7.91 -0.66
N GLU A 35 1.51 -8.58 -0.66
CA GLU A 35 1.84 -9.59 -1.67
C GLU A 35 0.93 -10.82 -1.55
N PRO A 36 0.63 -11.49 -2.67
CA PRO A 36 -0.03 -12.79 -2.67
C PRO A 36 0.65 -13.78 -1.74
N HIS A 37 -0.14 -14.45 -0.91
CA HIS A 37 0.39 -15.43 0.03
C HIS A 37 -0.61 -16.54 0.30
N TYR A 38 -0.09 -17.69 0.73
CA TYR A 38 -0.91 -18.77 1.26
C TYR A 38 -1.28 -18.47 2.70
N VAL A 39 -2.56 -18.65 3.03
CA VAL A 39 -3.08 -18.58 4.39
C VAL A 39 -3.29 -20.01 4.87
N GLU A 40 -2.64 -20.37 5.96
CA GLU A 40 -2.82 -21.67 6.63
C GLU A 40 -4.27 -21.87 7.09
N GLY A 41 -4.72 -23.12 7.08
CA GLY A 41 -6.04 -23.49 7.56
C GLY A 41 -6.20 -23.23 9.06
N TYR A 42 -7.41 -22.90 9.49
CA TYR A 42 -7.71 -22.58 10.89
C TYR A 42 -9.15 -22.91 11.27
N VAL A 43 -9.39 -23.05 12.58
CA VAL A 43 -10.74 -23.25 13.12
C VAL A 43 -11.28 -21.92 13.63
N ARG A 44 -12.43 -21.50 13.12
CA ARG A 44 -13.14 -20.30 13.57
C ARG A 44 -13.68 -20.49 14.99
N ALA A 45 -13.95 -19.38 15.69
CA ALA A 45 -14.47 -19.41 17.06
C ALA A 45 -15.84 -20.14 17.20
N ASN A 46 -16.61 -20.25 16.11
CA ASN A 46 -17.86 -20.99 16.05
C ASN A 46 -17.69 -22.50 15.74
N GLY A 47 -16.45 -22.99 15.67
CA GLY A 47 -16.12 -24.38 15.37
C GLY A 47 -16.05 -24.74 13.89
N THR A 48 -16.27 -23.80 12.96
CA THR A 48 -16.12 -24.05 11.53
C THR A 48 -14.63 -24.16 11.16
N GLU A 49 -14.24 -25.29 10.59
CA GLU A 49 -12.91 -25.47 9.99
C GLU A 49 -12.82 -24.75 8.64
N VAL A 50 -11.70 -24.07 8.42
CA VAL A 50 -11.38 -23.34 7.20
C VAL A 50 -10.10 -23.94 6.66
N ASP A 51 -10.18 -24.53 5.47
CA ASP A 51 -9.00 -25.00 4.75
C ASP A 51 -8.10 -23.81 4.36
N GLY A 52 -6.79 -24.08 4.25
CA GLY A 52 -5.86 -23.05 3.82
C GLY A 52 -6.10 -22.65 2.36
N TYR A 53 -5.91 -21.38 2.04
CA TYR A 53 -6.30 -20.79 0.76
C TYR A 53 -5.31 -19.72 0.30
N TRP A 54 -5.26 -19.45 -1.00
CA TRP A 54 -4.45 -18.38 -1.57
C TRP A 54 -5.15 -17.03 -1.43
N ARG A 55 -4.40 -16.01 -0.99
CA ARG A 55 -4.87 -14.64 -0.86
C ARG A 55 -4.05 -13.75 -1.79
N ASP A 56 -4.62 -13.42 -2.94
CA ASP A 56 -4.03 -12.54 -3.95
C ASP A 56 -4.92 -11.33 -4.29
N GLY A 57 -6.11 -11.21 -3.70
CA GLY A 57 -6.92 -10.00 -3.81
C GLY A 57 -7.77 -9.88 -5.08
N ASP A 58 -7.83 -10.90 -5.94
CA ASP A 58 -8.70 -10.89 -7.12
C ASP A 58 -10.15 -11.36 -6.84
N GLY A 59 -10.36 -11.92 -5.65
CA GLY A 59 -11.65 -12.42 -5.18
C GLY A 59 -12.00 -13.84 -5.63
N ASP A 60 -11.11 -14.52 -6.35
CA ASP A 60 -11.29 -15.87 -6.85
C ASP A 60 -10.20 -16.80 -6.30
N THR A 61 -10.54 -17.53 -5.23
CA THR A 61 -9.62 -18.48 -4.59
C THR A 61 -9.32 -19.74 -5.40
N SER A 62 -9.87 -19.88 -6.62
CA SER A 62 -9.59 -21.02 -7.51
C SER A 62 -8.38 -20.80 -8.42
N ILE A 63 -7.92 -19.55 -8.55
CA ILE A 63 -6.77 -19.17 -9.36
C ILE A 63 -5.78 -18.46 -8.45
N ASN A 64 -4.52 -18.87 -8.51
CA ASN A 64 -3.46 -18.20 -7.74
C ASN A 64 -2.71 -17.27 -8.67
N ARG A 65 -2.76 -15.95 -8.42
CA ARG A 65 -1.94 -14.98 -9.14
C ARG A 65 -0.70 -14.61 -8.34
N ALA A 66 0.44 -14.63 -9.01
CA ALA A 66 1.65 -13.99 -8.53
C ALA A 66 1.54 -12.47 -8.68
N VAL A 67 2.43 -11.72 -8.03
CA VAL A 67 2.50 -10.24 -8.17
C VAL A 67 2.65 -9.84 -9.64
N GLU A 68 3.45 -10.58 -10.40
CA GLU A 68 3.73 -10.34 -11.83
C GLU A 68 2.48 -10.47 -12.70
N ASP A 69 1.51 -11.28 -12.28
CA ASP A 69 0.23 -11.52 -12.98
C ASP A 69 -0.90 -10.59 -12.48
N GLY A 70 -0.54 -9.55 -11.72
CA GLY A 70 -1.47 -8.61 -11.11
C GLY A 70 -2.09 -9.10 -9.80
N GLY A 71 -1.45 -10.06 -9.12
CA GLY A 71 -1.81 -10.47 -7.77
C GLY A 71 -1.36 -9.46 -6.71
N GLY A 72 -2.04 -9.47 -5.58
CA GLY A 72 -1.82 -8.64 -4.40
C GLY A 72 -2.93 -7.60 -4.23
N TYR A 73 -2.97 -6.97 -3.07
CA TYR A 73 -4.00 -5.97 -2.77
C TYR A 73 -3.46 -4.87 -1.87
N LEU A 74 -4.04 -3.67 -2.00
CA LEU A 74 -3.79 -2.59 -1.05
C LEU A 74 -4.60 -2.84 0.22
N ARG A 75 -3.97 -2.63 1.37
CA ARG A 75 -4.58 -2.73 2.68
C ARG A 75 -4.27 -1.48 3.47
N SER A 76 -5.23 -0.99 4.25
CA SER A 76 -4.96 0.11 5.18
C SER A 76 -3.98 -0.31 6.27
N ASN A 77 -3.19 0.66 6.71
CA ASN A 77 -2.19 0.44 7.73
C ASN A 77 -2.87 0.08 9.06
N PRO A 78 -2.30 -0.86 9.83
CA PRO A 78 -2.74 -1.11 11.20
C PRO A 78 -2.22 0.00 12.10
N ASP A 79 -2.72 1.22 11.92
CA ASP A 79 -2.31 2.44 12.64
C ASP A 79 -3.34 2.90 13.69
N GLY A 80 -4.47 2.21 13.79
CA GLY A 80 -5.53 2.52 14.74
C GLY A 80 -6.41 3.71 14.34
N ASP A 81 -6.21 4.29 13.14
CA ASP A 81 -7.08 5.31 12.58
C ASP A 81 -8.08 4.70 11.59
N PRO A 82 -9.32 4.42 12.01
CA PRO A 82 -10.30 3.79 11.13
C PRO A 82 -10.76 4.68 9.97
N SER A 83 -10.41 5.97 9.95
CA SER A 83 -10.85 6.92 8.91
C SER A 83 -10.15 6.71 7.57
N ASN A 84 -8.97 6.08 7.57
CA ASN A 84 -8.18 5.77 6.37
C ASN A 84 -8.37 4.32 5.88
N ASN A 85 -9.30 3.57 6.48
CA ASN A 85 -9.67 2.25 6.00
C ASN A 85 -10.25 2.34 4.58
N LEU A 86 -9.69 1.58 3.64
CA LEU A 86 -10.19 1.46 2.27
C LEU A 86 -11.68 1.10 2.33
N LYS A 87 -12.53 2.07 2.00
CA LYS A 87 -13.98 1.85 1.92
C LYS A 87 -14.25 1.06 0.65
N GLY A 88 -14.62 -0.20 0.81
CA GLY A 88 -15.11 -1.06 -0.27
C GLY A 88 -16.47 -0.63 -0.78
#